data_AF-A0A751YW94-F1
#
_entry.id   AF-A0A751YW94-F1
#
_cell.length_a   1.000
_cell.length_b   1.000
_cell.length_c   1.000
_cell.angle_alpha   90.00
_cell.angle_beta   90.00
_cell.angle_gamma   90.00
#
_symmetry.space_group_name_H-M   'P 1'
#
loop_
_entity.id
_entity.type
_entity.pdbx_description
1 polymer ?
#
loop_
_entity_poly.entity_id
_entity_poly.type
_entity_poly.pdbx_seq_one_letter_code
_entity_poly.pdbx_strand_id
1 'polypeptide(L)' 'FKWIVELNQKTRQYWSKDNQLLYIENVVMPL' A
#
# COMPACT_ATOMS: atom_id res chain seq x y z
N PHE A 1 1.21 3.86 12.46
CA PHE A 1 1.27 2.95 11.32
C PHE A 1 0.01 3.12 10.50
N LYS A 2 0.11 3.10 9.17
CA LYS A 2 -1.03 3.16 8.25
C LYS A 2 -0.76 2.29 7.03
N TRP A 3 -1.82 1.91 6.33
CA TRP A 3 -1.72 1.31 5.01
C TRP A 3 -2.57 2.12 4.03
N ILE A 4 -2.11 2.21 2.78
CA ILE A 4 -2.76 2.96 1.70
C ILE A 4 -2.97 2.00 0.53
N VAL A 5 -4.18 1.98 -0.03
CA VAL A 5 -4.47 1.28 -1.29
C VAL A 5 -4.53 2.30 -2.40
N GLU A 6 -3.62 2.18 -3.36
CA GLU A 6 -3.64 2.98 -4.59
C GLU A 6 -4.26 2.14 -5.70
N LEU A 7 -5.52 2.44 -6.04
CA LEU A 7 -6.30 1.63 -6.98
C LEU A 7 -5.77 1.77 -8.42
N ASN A 8 -5.26 2.93 -8.80
CA ASN A 8 -4.70 3.14 -10.15
C ASN A 8 -3.44 2.28 -10.37
N GLN A 9 -2.58 2.22 -9.36
CA GLN A 9 -1.34 1.44 -9.41
C GLN A 9 -1.53 -0.01 -9.00
N LYS A 10 -2.72 -0.36 -8.49
CA LYS A 10 -3.02 -1.67 -7.90
C LYS A 10 -1.98 -2.06 -6.85
N THR A 11 -1.62 -1.13 -5.98
CA THR A 11 -0.66 -1.39 -4.89
C THR A 11 -1.26 -1.16 -3.52
N ARG A 12 -0.74 -1.91 -2.56
CA ARG A 12 -0.95 -1.70 -1.13
C ARG A 12 0.38 -1.33 -0.51
N GLN A 13 0.40 -0.20 0.18
CA GLN A 13 1.60 0.37 0.76
C GLN A 13 1.48 0.42 2.28
N TYR A 14 2.51 0.00 3.00
CA TYR A 14 2.56 0.00 4.46
C TYR A 14 3.54 1.07 4.94
N TRP A 15 3.07 1.92 5.85
CA TRP A 15 3.81 3.10 6.30
C TRP A 15 3.96 3.12 7.83
N SER A 16 5.14 3.55 8.27
CA SER A 16 5.44 3.82 9.67
C SER A 16 4.72 5.10 10.16
N LYS A 17 4.89 5.44 11.45
CA LYS A 17 4.28 6.64 12.04
C LYS A 17 4.93 7.94 11.54
N ASP A 18 6.22 7.89 11.23
CA ASP A 18 7.05 8.96 10.67
C ASP A 18 6.93 9.09 9.14
N ASN A 19 5.95 8.42 8.53
CA ASN A 19 5.73 8.41 7.08
C ASN A 19 6.93 7.85 6.29
N GLN A 20 7.66 6.88 6.83
CA GLN A 20 8.57 6.05 6.04
C GLN A 20 7.78 4.91 5.37
N LEU A 21 8.02 4.69 4.07
CA LEU A 21 7.49 3.51 3.37
C LEU A 21 8.25 2.27 3.85
N LEU A 22 7.52 1.32 4.43
CA LEU A 22 8.09 0.08 4.97
C LEU A 22 8.04 -1.06 3.95
N TYR A 23 6.92 -1.16 3.22
CA TYR A 23 6.69 -2.24 2.27
C TYR A 23 5.63 -1.86 1.24
N ILE A 24 5.72 -2.48 0.05
CA ILE A 24 4.74 -2.35 -1.03
C ILE A 24 4.49 -3.71 -1.68
N GLU A 25 3.21 -4.03 -1.90
CA GLU A 25 2.78 -5.23 -2.61
C GLU A 25 1.75 -4.88 -3.69
N ASN A 26 1.70 -5.70 -4.74
CA ASN A 26 0.64 -5.62 -5.74
C ASN A 26 -0.64 -6.23 -5.14
N VAL A 27 -1.77 -5.54 -5.32
CA VAL A 27 -3.08 -6.06 -4.91
C VAL A 27 -3.74 -6.70 -6.12
N VAL A 28 -4.06 -7.99 -5.99
CA VAL A 28 -4.96 -8.66 -6.93
C VAL A 28 -6.37 -8.20 -6.59
N MET A 29 -6.97 -7.41 -7.49
CA MET A 29 -8.40 -7.12 -7.39
C MET A 29 -9.18 -8.34 -7.90
N PRO A 30 -10.22 -8.80 -7.17
CA PRO A 30 -11.12 -9.80 -7.70
C PRO A 30 -11.76 -9.28 -9.00
N LEU A 31 -11.89 -10.19 -9.98
CA LEU A 31 -12.58 -9.95 -11.26
C LEU A 31 -14.08 -9.73 -11.05
#